data_AF-A0A351C172-F1
#
_entry.id   AF-A0A351C172-F1
#
_cell.length_a   1.000
_cell.length_b   1.000
_cell.length_c   1.000
_cell.angle_alpha   90.00
_cell.angle_beta   90.00
_cell.angle_gamma   90.00
#
_symmetry.space_group_name_H-M   'P 1'
#
loop_
_entity.id
_entity.type
_entity.pdbx_description
1 polymer ?
#
loop_
_entity_poly.entity_id
_entity_poly.type
_entity_poly.pdbx_seq_one_letter_code
_entity_poly.pdbx_strand_id
1 'polypeptide(L)'
;MKTILTAVVFIFIFSTGFINGQTDDTKGKSDSKSKNSTNDIINSLGKQAGINSLMGQFVKGINTSSFTGGKSGKNDILSMLSGVDATDYIKYASIAGSLAGALKGTSFLPDWANQKDGILDQLQNAGSIADVAGGVLGLSNMLNPSSFSKGFKKNKSSWTSALGILSMIK
;
A
#
# COMPACT_ATOMS: atom_id res chain seq x y z
N MET A 1 -2.68 -48.96 -21.32
CA MET A 1 -3.58 -48.09 -20.52
C MET A 1 -3.41 -46.66 -21.00
N LYS A 2 -4.52 -45.93 -21.14
CA LYS A 2 -4.63 -44.64 -21.83
C LYS A 2 -3.97 -43.50 -21.03
N THR A 3 -3.22 -42.67 -21.75
CA THR A 3 -2.64 -41.39 -21.33
C THR A 3 -3.74 -40.37 -21.02
N ILE A 4 -3.63 -39.63 -19.91
CA ILE A 4 -4.31 -38.33 -19.75
C ILE A 4 -3.31 -37.33 -19.16
N LEU A 5 -2.94 -36.39 -20.03
CA LEU A 5 -2.17 -35.18 -19.78
C LEU A 5 -3.18 -34.07 -19.47
N THR A 6 -3.21 -33.54 -18.24
CA THR A 6 -4.12 -32.44 -17.90
C THR A 6 -3.38 -31.10 -18.03
N ALA A 7 -3.62 -30.41 -19.14
CA ALA A 7 -3.28 -29.02 -19.32
C ALA A 7 -4.36 -28.14 -18.68
N VAL A 8 -3.97 -27.19 -17.83
CA VAL A 8 -4.87 -26.15 -17.30
C VAL A 8 -4.67 -24.89 -18.13
N VAL A 9 -5.72 -24.51 -18.86
CA VAL A 9 -5.80 -23.34 -19.74
C VAL A 9 -6.28 -22.12 -18.94
N PHE A 10 -5.61 -20.98 -19.16
CA PHE A 10 -5.98 -19.66 -18.68
C PHE A 10 -7.21 -19.09 -19.42
N ILE A 11 -8.11 -18.40 -18.72
CA ILE A 11 -9.10 -17.50 -19.33
C ILE A 11 -9.03 -16.12 -18.67
N PHE A 12 -8.62 -15.13 -19.46
CA PHE A 12 -8.78 -13.70 -19.17
C PHE A 12 -10.13 -13.24 -19.75
N ILE A 13 -10.93 -12.50 -18.96
CA ILE A 13 -12.13 -11.82 -19.46
C ILE A 13 -11.89 -10.31 -19.39
N PHE A 14 -11.77 -9.68 -20.56
CA PHE A 14 -12.00 -8.24 -20.74
C PHE A 14 -13.46 -8.05 -21.15
N SER A 15 -14.18 -7.15 -20.46
CA SER A 15 -15.48 -6.67 -20.93
C SER A 15 -15.41 -5.16 -21.09
N THR A 16 -15.54 -4.70 -22.33
CA THR A 16 -15.80 -3.30 -22.68
C THR A 16 -17.28 -3.18 -23.04
N GLY A 17 -18.04 -2.47 -22.21
CA GLY A 17 -19.42 -2.08 -22.50
C GLY A 17 -19.51 -0.58 -22.75
N PHE A 18 -19.68 -0.23 -24.03
CA PHE A 18 -20.05 1.09 -24.53
C PHE A 18 -21.57 1.25 -24.36
N ILE A 19 -22.06 2.35 -23.78
CA ILE A 19 -23.48 2.76 -23.89
C ILE A 19 -23.50 4.23 -24.33
N ASN A 20 -24.16 4.44 -25.47
CA ASN A 20 -24.49 5.72 -26.07
C ASN A 20 -25.91 6.12 -25.61
N GLY A 21 -26.15 7.41 -25.34
CA GLY A 21 -27.45 7.90 -24.88
C GLY A 21 -27.47 9.39 -24.56
N GLN A 22 -27.41 10.20 -25.62
CA GLN A 22 -28.07 11.48 -25.89
C GLN A 22 -28.36 12.50 -24.75
N THR A 23 -28.00 13.75 -25.08
CA THR A 23 -28.03 15.04 -24.37
C THR A 23 -29.41 15.54 -23.93
N ASP A 24 -29.46 16.27 -22.81
CA ASP A 24 -30.14 17.57 -22.76
C ASP A 24 -29.67 18.43 -21.56
N ASP A 25 -29.46 19.71 -21.84
CA ASP A 25 -28.94 20.73 -20.94
C ASP A 25 -29.95 21.13 -19.86
N THR A 26 -29.56 20.99 -18.59
CA THR A 26 -30.09 21.86 -17.52
C THR A 26 -29.00 22.18 -16.50
N LYS A 27 -28.67 23.48 -16.48
CA LYS A 27 -27.83 24.20 -15.51
C LYS A 27 -28.37 23.97 -14.09
N GLY A 28 -27.63 23.21 -13.27
CA GLY A 28 -27.96 22.94 -11.87
C GLY A 28 -26.71 22.86 -11.01
N LYS A 29 -26.70 23.62 -9.92
CA LYS A 29 -25.66 23.77 -8.91
C LYS A 29 -24.95 22.47 -8.50
N SER A 30 -23.65 22.62 -8.27
CA SER A 30 -22.84 21.81 -7.37
C SER A 30 -23.53 21.66 -6.03
N ASP A 31 -23.82 20.42 -5.60
CA ASP A 31 -24.03 20.04 -4.20
C ASP A 31 -23.65 18.57 -4.01
N SER A 32 -22.37 18.37 -3.67
CA SER A 32 -21.83 17.37 -2.73
C SER A 32 -22.66 16.10 -2.48
N LYS A 33 -22.36 15.04 -3.23
CA LYS A 33 -22.60 13.66 -2.79
C LYS A 33 -21.50 13.22 -1.82
N SER A 34 -21.43 13.90 -0.67
CA SER A 34 -20.70 13.38 0.50
C SER A 34 -21.66 12.49 1.27
N LYS A 35 -21.77 11.23 0.85
CA LYS A 35 -22.39 10.17 1.67
C LYS A 35 -21.53 8.91 1.59
N ASN A 36 -20.65 8.84 2.57
CA ASN A 36 -20.09 7.64 3.20
C ASN A 36 -18.87 6.94 2.58
N SER A 37 -17.79 7.71 2.43
CA SER A 37 -16.39 7.23 2.23
C SER A 37 -15.98 6.11 3.21
N THR A 38 -16.44 6.17 4.46
CA THR A 38 -16.04 5.21 5.51
C THR A 38 -16.57 3.81 5.25
N ASN A 39 -17.80 3.65 4.73
CA ASN A 39 -18.37 2.32 4.48
C ASN A 39 -17.77 1.64 3.25
N ASP A 40 -17.35 2.39 2.24
CA ASP A 40 -16.63 1.85 1.08
C ASP A 40 -15.19 1.48 1.44
N ILE A 41 -14.54 2.25 2.32
CA ILE A 41 -13.23 1.89 2.87
C ILE A 41 -13.34 0.66 3.78
N ILE A 42 -14.33 0.59 4.66
CA ILE A 42 -14.61 -0.58 5.51
C ILE A 42 -14.96 -1.81 4.66
N ASN A 43 -15.73 -1.67 3.58
CA ASN A 43 -15.99 -2.76 2.63
C ASN A 43 -14.75 -3.17 1.83
N SER A 44 -13.81 -2.26 1.57
CA SER A 44 -12.51 -2.58 0.96
C SER A 44 -11.55 -3.28 1.95
N LEU A 45 -11.60 -2.90 3.23
CA LEU A 45 -10.88 -3.54 4.33
C LEU A 45 -11.45 -4.93 4.63
N GLY A 46 -12.78 -5.05 4.61
CA GLY A 46 -13.53 -6.29 4.86
C GLY A 46 -13.45 -7.33 3.75
N LYS A 47 -12.85 -7.02 2.58
CA LYS A 47 -12.70 -7.99 1.49
C LYS A 47 -11.30 -8.58 1.29
N GLN A 48 -10.19 -7.85 1.50
CA GLN A 48 -8.81 -8.41 1.44
C GLN A 48 -7.67 -7.36 1.55
N ALA A 49 -7.89 -6.18 2.15
CA ALA A 49 -6.81 -5.20 2.34
C ALA A 49 -6.15 -5.30 3.72
N GLY A 50 -5.66 -6.49 4.08
CA GLY A 50 -4.79 -6.66 5.25
C GLY A 50 -3.48 -5.87 5.08
N ILE A 51 -2.74 -5.66 6.18
CA ILE A 51 -1.46 -4.93 6.17
C ILE A 51 -0.50 -5.44 5.08
N ASN A 52 -0.55 -6.73 4.71
CA ASN A 52 0.17 -7.31 3.58
C ASN A 52 -0.05 -6.53 2.27
N SER A 53 -1.32 -6.34 1.88
CA SER A 53 -1.69 -5.67 0.63
C SER A 53 -1.26 -4.21 0.67
N LEU A 54 -1.49 -3.52 1.80
CA LEU A 54 -1.10 -2.13 1.97
C LEU A 54 0.42 -1.96 1.90
N MET A 55 1.17 -2.80 2.60
CA MET A 55 2.63 -2.73 2.62
C MET A 55 3.25 -3.14 1.27
N GLY A 56 2.66 -4.13 0.59
CA GLY A 56 3.03 -4.49 -0.78
C GLY A 56 2.76 -3.36 -1.78
N GLN A 57 1.62 -2.68 -1.69
CA GLN A 57 1.31 -1.51 -2.51
C GLN A 57 2.26 -0.33 -2.23
N PHE A 58 2.63 -0.13 -0.97
CA PHE A 58 3.59 0.89 -0.57
C PHE A 58 4.95 0.66 -1.21
N VAL A 59 5.52 -0.54 -1.04
CA VAL A 59 6.83 -0.91 -1.61
C VAL A 59 6.79 -0.82 -3.14
N LYS A 60 5.72 -1.32 -3.77
CA LYS A 60 5.51 -1.18 -5.22
C LYS A 60 5.41 0.28 -5.65
N GLY A 61 4.82 1.12 -4.81
CA GLY A 61 4.62 2.55 -5.03
C GLY A 61 5.90 3.39 -4.97
N ILE A 62 6.94 2.92 -4.29
CA ILE A 62 8.26 3.58 -4.24
C ILE A 62 9.04 3.30 -5.53
N ASN A 63 9.66 4.34 -6.10
CA ASN A 63 10.50 4.23 -7.28
C ASN A 63 11.72 3.35 -7.01
N THR A 64 12.08 2.51 -7.98
CA THR A 64 13.24 1.61 -7.88
C THR A 64 14.54 2.37 -7.64
N SER A 65 14.68 3.58 -8.19
CA SER A 65 15.85 4.45 -7.98
C SER A 65 16.05 4.91 -6.54
N SER A 66 15.00 4.84 -5.70
CA SER A 66 15.03 5.18 -4.27
C SER A 66 15.65 4.09 -3.41
N PHE A 67 15.77 2.86 -3.93
CA PHE A 67 16.39 1.74 -3.20
C PHE A 67 17.90 1.75 -3.40
N THR A 68 18.65 1.48 -2.34
CA THR A 68 20.12 1.38 -2.36
C THR A 68 20.57 0.25 -3.30
N GLY A 69 19.88 -0.89 -3.28
CA GLY A 69 20.09 -2.02 -4.20
C GLY A 69 19.30 -1.94 -5.52
N GLY A 70 18.68 -0.80 -5.83
CA GLY A 70 17.86 -0.64 -7.03
C GLY A 70 16.73 -1.68 -7.12
N LYS A 71 16.67 -2.40 -8.25
CA LYS A 71 15.63 -3.41 -8.49
C LYS A 71 15.71 -4.58 -7.53
N SER A 72 16.93 -5.04 -7.21
CA SER A 72 17.15 -6.14 -6.27
C SER A 72 16.64 -5.76 -4.89
N GLY A 73 17.08 -4.62 -4.35
CA GLY A 73 16.62 -4.17 -3.03
C GLY A 73 15.10 -4.01 -2.92
N LYS A 74 14.43 -3.53 -3.98
CA LYS A 74 12.96 -3.50 -4.02
C LYS A 74 12.34 -4.89 -4.02
N ASN A 75 12.88 -5.80 -4.82
CA ASN A 75 12.38 -7.17 -4.91
C ASN A 75 12.61 -7.95 -3.62
N ASP A 76 13.73 -7.74 -2.93
CA ASP A 76 14.03 -8.40 -1.65
C ASP A 76 12.93 -8.10 -0.63
N ILE A 77 12.53 -6.82 -0.49
CA ILE A 77 11.42 -6.44 0.40
C ILE A 77 10.09 -7.07 -0.05
N LEU A 78 9.80 -7.09 -1.35
CA LEU A 78 8.57 -7.72 -1.86
C LEU A 78 8.56 -9.24 -1.63
N SER A 79 9.71 -9.89 -1.71
CA SER A 79 9.88 -11.30 -1.41
C SER A 79 9.74 -11.58 0.08
N MET A 80 10.23 -10.70 0.95
CA MET A 80 9.98 -10.81 2.40
C MET A 80 8.49 -10.69 2.72
N LEU A 81 7.74 -9.86 2.00
CA LEU A 81 6.29 -9.72 2.14
C LEU A 81 5.51 -10.95 1.61
N SER A 82 6.05 -11.65 0.61
CA SER A 82 5.43 -12.87 0.10
C SER A 82 5.63 -14.01 1.09
N GLY A 83 4.54 -14.49 1.68
CA GLY A 83 4.58 -15.56 2.68
C GLY A 83 4.46 -15.09 4.13
N VAL A 84 4.15 -13.82 4.38
CA VAL A 84 3.76 -13.34 5.70
C VAL A 84 2.27 -13.53 5.92
N ASP A 85 1.90 -14.22 6.99
CA ASP A 85 0.50 -14.36 7.40
C ASP A 85 -0.11 -12.99 7.71
N ALA A 86 -1.41 -12.82 7.46
CA ALA A 86 -2.08 -11.52 7.59
C ALA A 86 -2.06 -10.94 9.03
N THR A 87 -1.87 -11.80 10.04
CA THR A 87 -1.88 -11.47 11.46
C THR A 87 -0.48 -11.35 12.08
N ASP A 88 0.59 -11.65 11.33
CA ASP A 88 1.96 -11.70 11.84
C ASP A 88 2.58 -10.29 11.88
N TYR A 89 2.13 -9.47 12.84
CA TYR A 89 2.56 -8.09 13.00
C TYR A 89 4.07 -7.98 13.25
N ILE A 90 4.69 -8.96 13.91
CA ILE A 90 6.13 -8.98 14.18
C ILE A 90 6.91 -9.03 12.86
N LYS A 91 6.52 -9.90 11.93
CA LYS A 91 7.15 -9.94 10.59
C LYS A 91 6.93 -8.65 9.83
N TYR A 92 5.72 -8.06 9.84
CA TYR A 92 5.51 -6.78 9.15
C TYR A 92 6.33 -5.64 9.77
N ALA A 93 6.45 -5.56 11.09
CA ALA A 93 7.35 -4.62 11.76
C ALA A 93 8.80 -4.77 11.29
N SER A 94 9.32 -6.00 11.30
CA SER A 94 10.68 -6.31 10.85
C SER A 94 10.91 -5.93 9.39
N ILE A 95 9.93 -6.19 8.51
CA ILE A 95 10.02 -5.86 7.10
C ILE A 95 9.95 -4.33 6.89
N ALA A 96 9.14 -3.62 7.68
CA ALA A 96 9.06 -2.16 7.62
C ALA A 96 10.40 -1.52 8.03
N GLY A 97 11.06 -2.04 9.07
CA GLY A 97 12.42 -1.65 9.44
C GLY A 97 13.44 -1.95 8.33
N SER A 98 13.34 -3.15 7.73
CA SER A 98 14.20 -3.55 6.59
C SER A 98 13.99 -2.64 5.38
N LEU A 99 12.75 -2.24 5.09
CA LEU A 99 12.43 -1.28 4.04
C LEU A 99 13.08 0.07 4.30
N ALA A 100 13.00 0.59 5.54
CA ALA A 100 13.65 1.85 5.91
C ALA A 100 15.17 1.80 5.68
N GLY A 101 15.83 0.66 5.96
CA GLY A 101 17.24 0.44 5.69
C GLY A 101 17.59 0.22 4.20
N ALA A 102 16.68 -0.35 3.42
CA ALA A 102 16.88 -0.62 2.00
C ALA A 102 16.78 0.63 1.12
N LEU A 103 16.23 1.73 1.66
CA LEU A 103 16.07 3.00 0.96
C LEU A 103 17.29 3.91 1.13
N LYS A 104 17.60 4.67 0.09
CA LYS A 104 18.67 5.68 0.14
C LYS A 104 18.25 6.80 1.07
N GLY A 105 19.21 7.40 1.80
CA GLY A 105 18.96 8.58 2.63
C GLY A 105 18.30 9.74 1.88
N THR A 106 18.67 9.95 0.60
CA THR A 106 18.06 10.96 -0.27
C THR A 106 16.60 10.69 -0.66
N SER A 107 16.10 9.48 -0.37
CA SER A 107 14.69 9.12 -0.61
C SER A 107 13.77 9.67 0.48
N PHE A 108 14.34 10.11 1.59
CA PHE A 108 13.63 10.69 2.71
C PHE A 108 13.69 12.21 2.70
N LEU A 109 12.83 12.83 3.52
CA LEU A 109 12.90 14.25 3.84
C LEU A 109 14.13 14.55 4.71
N PRO A 110 14.65 15.80 4.72
CA PRO A 110 15.81 16.18 5.53
C PRO A 110 15.66 15.84 7.03
N ASP A 111 14.45 15.93 7.57
CA ASP A 111 14.15 15.66 8.98
C ASP A 111 14.16 14.17 9.34
N TRP A 112 14.36 13.28 8.37
CA TRP A 112 14.40 11.84 8.60
C TRP A 112 15.42 11.43 9.65
N ALA A 113 16.61 12.03 9.66
CA ALA A 113 17.63 11.70 10.64
C ALA A 113 17.15 11.89 12.09
N ASN A 114 16.26 12.85 12.33
CA ASN A 114 15.73 13.16 13.66
C ASN A 114 14.49 12.33 14.02
N GLN A 115 13.74 11.84 13.03
CA GLN A 115 12.51 11.06 13.26
C GLN A 115 12.69 9.56 13.09
N LYS A 116 13.78 9.13 12.44
CA LYS A 116 14.07 7.74 12.12
C LYS A 116 13.96 6.86 13.36
N ASP A 117 14.67 7.20 14.42
CA ASP A 117 14.75 6.37 15.61
C ASP A 117 13.37 6.21 16.25
N GLY A 118 12.59 7.29 16.38
CA GLY A 118 11.22 7.22 16.88
C GLY A 118 10.28 6.36 16.04
N ILE A 119 10.38 6.43 14.70
CA ILE A 119 9.57 5.59 13.79
C ILE A 119 10.00 4.12 13.88
N LEU A 120 11.31 3.85 13.94
CA LEU A 120 11.85 2.49 14.06
C LEU A 120 11.53 1.87 15.42
N ASP A 121 11.59 2.65 16.50
CA ASP A 121 11.18 2.24 17.83
C ASP A 121 9.70 1.88 17.87
N GLN A 122 8.85 2.65 17.19
CA GLN A 122 7.42 2.35 17.05
C GLN A 122 7.17 1.01 16.35
N LEU A 123 7.95 0.72 15.30
CA LEU A 123 7.87 -0.55 14.59
C LEU A 123 8.42 -1.70 15.45
N GLN A 124 9.56 -1.51 16.12
CA GLN A 124 10.21 -2.53 16.95
C GLN A 124 9.34 -2.92 18.16
N ASN A 125 8.62 -1.95 18.73
CA ASN A 125 7.74 -2.17 19.88
C ASN A 125 6.27 -2.37 19.48
N ALA A 126 5.98 -2.65 18.21
CA ALA A 126 4.62 -2.91 17.76
C ALA A 126 4.04 -4.13 18.47
N GLY A 127 2.88 -3.97 19.14
CA GLY A 127 2.14 -5.05 19.80
C GLY A 127 0.99 -5.61 18.97
N SER A 128 0.68 -4.96 17.85
CA SER A 128 -0.47 -5.24 17.01
C SER A 128 -0.24 -4.82 15.56
N ILE A 129 -1.14 -5.24 14.67
CA ILE A 129 -1.16 -4.78 13.27
C ILE A 129 -1.44 -3.27 13.19
N ALA A 130 -2.19 -2.71 14.15
CA ALA A 130 -2.46 -1.28 14.21
C ALA A 130 -1.20 -0.45 14.49
N ASP A 131 -0.36 -0.91 15.40
CA ASP A 131 0.93 -0.25 15.69
C ASP A 131 1.84 -0.29 14.47
N VAL A 132 1.90 -1.43 13.77
CA VAL A 132 2.64 -1.55 12.51
C VAL A 132 2.10 -0.59 11.46
N ALA A 133 0.78 -0.48 11.31
CA ALA A 133 0.16 0.44 10.37
C ALA A 133 0.52 1.90 10.68
N GLY A 134 0.55 2.26 11.97
CA GLY A 134 1.02 3.58 12.44
C GLY A 134 2.49 3.84 12.09
N GLY A 135 3.37 2.88 12.36
CA GLY A 135 4.80 2.99 12.01
C GLY A 135 5.05 3.08 10.51
N VAL A 136 4.35 2.28 9.69
CA VAL A 136 4.44 2.33 8.23
C VAL A 136 3.90 3.66 7.68
N LEU A 137 2.85 4.21 8.29
CA LEU A 137 2.34 5.55 7.96
C LEU A 137 3.38 6.63 8.27
N GLY A 138 4.02 6.56 9.44
CA GLY A 138 5.14 7.43 9.82
C GLY A 138 6.29 7.38 8.81
N LEU A 139 6.72 6.17 8.44
CA LEU A 139 7.74 5.95 7.42
C LEU A 139 7.36 6.58 6.07
N SER A 140 6.12 6.38 5.61
CA SER A 140 5.60 6.98 4.38
C SER A 140 5.57 8.51 4.40
N ASN A 141 5.27 9.11 5.56
CA ASN A 141 5.23 10.56 5.71
C ASN A 141 6.62 11.19 5.64
N MET A 142 7.66 10.43 6.02
CA MET A 142 9.05 10.86 5.93
C MET A 142 9.69 10.61 4.57
N LEU A 143 9.00 10.00 3.61
CA LEU A 143 9.51 9.84 2.25
C LEU A 143 9.32 11.12 1.43
N ASN A 144 10.38 11.49 0.71
CA ASN A 144 10.31 12.56 -0.27
C ASN A 144 9.26 12.21 -1.34
N PRO A 145 8.36 13.15 -1.71
CA PRO A 145 7.43 12.93 -2.80
C PRO A 145 8.10 12.43 -4.09
N SER A 146 9.30 12.86 -4.43
CA SER A 146 10.03 12.40 -5.63
C SER A 146 10.33 10.88 -5.61
N SER A 147 10.40 10.27 -4.42
CA SER A 147 10.64 8.85 -4.21
C SER A 147 9.46 7.97 -4.61
N PHE A 148 8.26 8.55 -4.77
CA PHE A 148 7.06 7.80 -5.17
C PHE A 148 6.85 7.82 -6.68
N SER A 149 6.31 6.71 -7.19
CA SER A 149 5.81 6.61 -8.56
C SER A 149 4.61 7.52 -8.77
N LYS A 150 4.39 7.95 -10.02
CA LYS A 150 3.23 8.80 -10.39
C LYS A 150 1.90 8.14 -10.03
N GLY A 151 1.78 6.82 -10.23
CA GLY A 151 0.57 6.06 -9.91
C GLY A 151 0.29 6.04 -8.41
N PHE A 152 1.32 5.83 -7.59
CA PHE A 152 1.15 5.83 -6.13
C PHE A 152 0.74 7.19 -5.59
N LYS A 153 1.32 8.29 -6.09
CA LYS A 153 0.94 9.66 -5.68
C LYS A 153 -0.55 9.94 -5.87
N LYS A 154 -1.13 9.50 -6.99
CA LYS A 154 -2.57 9.66 -7.28
C LYS A 154 -3.45 8.95 -6.25
N ASN A 155 -3.00 7.78 -5.77
CA ASN A 155 -3.75 6.93 -4.86
C ASN A 155 -3.28 7.04 -3.40
N LYS A 156 -2.32 7.95 -3.11
CA LYS A 156 -1.68 8.06 -1.79
C LYS A 156 -2.71 8.34 -0.71
N SER A 157 -3.67 9.24 -0.97
CA SER A 157 -4.73 9.59 -0.02
C SER A 157 -5.56 8.38 0.42
N SER A 158 -5.99 7.53 -0.53
CA SER A 158 -6.74 6.31 -0.24
C SER A 158 -5.91 5.32 0.57
N TRP A 159 -4.64 5.16 0.21
CA TRP A 159 -3.71 4.27 0.92
C TRP A 159 -3.42 4.76 2.35
N THR A 160 -3.13 6.05 2.54
CA THR A 160 -2.89 6.63 3.88
C THR A 160 -4.15 6.58 4.73
N SER A 161 -5.34 6.73 4.14
CA SER A 161 -6.61 6.61 4.86
C SER A 161 -6.84 5.18 5.34
N ALA A 162 -6.53 4.18 4.50
CA ALA A 162 -6.64 2.77 4.88
C ALA A 162 -5.69 2.41 6.04
N LEU A 163 -4.42 2.87 6.00
CA LEU A 163 -3.51 2.71 7.13
C LEU A 163 -3.94 3.49 8.37
N GLY A 164 -4.47 4.71 8.18
CA GLY A 164 -5.01 5.51 9.27
C GLY A 164 -6.11 4.76 10.02
N ILE A 165 -7.09 4.21 9.29
CA ILE A 165 -8.14 3.37 9.88
C ILE A 165 -7.55 2.13 10.54
N LEU A 166 -6.64 1.42 9.86
CA LEU A 166 -6.02 0.23 10.42
C LEU A 166 -5.27 0.51 11.73
N SER A 167 -4.60 1.67 11.83
CA SER A 167 -3.89 2.12 13.03
C SER A 167 -4.80 2.48 14.21
N MET A 168 -6.10 2.65 13.96
CA MET A 168 -7.10 2.98 14.98
C MET A 168 -7.87 1.75 15.49
N ILE A 169 -7.70 0.57 14.87
CA ILE A 169 -8.35 -0.68 15.29
C ILE A 169 -7.52 -1.27 16.44
N LYS A 170 -7.96 -1.02 17.68
CA LYS A 170 -7.38 -1.64 18.89
C LYS A 170 -7.96 -3.02 19.16
#